data_AF-A0A7C7L6M4-F1
#
_entry.id   AF-A0A7C7L6M4-F1
#
_cell.length_a   1.000
_cell.length_b   1.000
_cell.length_c   1.000
_cell.angle_alpha   90.00
_cell.angle_beta   90.00
_cell.angle_gamma   90.00
#
_symmetry.space_group_name_H-M   'P 1'
#
loop_
_entity.id
_entity.type
_entity.pdbx_description
1 polymer ?
#
loop_
_entity_poly.entity_id
_entity_poly.type
_entity_poly.pdbx_seq_one_letter_code
_entity_poly.pdbx_strand_id
1 'polypeptide(L)'
;MLRNISYLLVGAIFTIGLLFKFMHWPGAGAMLITSLGGIAIALLEYAFRNRKSKSLILDIISPLLGVVYVLSVLFKVMHWPGAGIMLVISMIGLSCALAQFAFILRRSVYAILPLLFSITLFFVLFKIMHWPKPPYVLYGSYFAFALLVPVIMFLKGNNYKGSNASLSNHFLLLGTLSLVLFLFEGLNKATQLGKIDLISLNHLMLIDALLFVSLFLAVSKTLRIEQLEEEYENDYQLLKCLNGIYLIVLVLFVLIKAN
;
A
#
# COMPACT_ATOMS: atom_id res chain seq x y z
N MET A 1 3.39 -16.89 18.73
CA MET A 1 2.64 -17.77 17.81
C MET A 1 1.22 -17.24 17.54
N LEU A 2 0.36 -17.10 18.56
CA LEU A 2 -1.03 -16.61 18.45
C LEU A 2 -1.19 -15.30 17.64
N ARG A 3 -0.35 -14.29 17.90
CA ARG A 3 -0.40 -13.00 17.19
C ARG A 3 -0.11 -13.10 15.69
N ASN A 4 0.85 -13.95 15.30
CA ASN A 4 1.18 -14.11 13.88
C ASN A 4 0.02 -14.82 13.16
N ILE A 5 -0.65 -15.75 13.84
CA ILE A 5 -1.85 -16.42 13.34
C ILE A 5 -2.99 -15.41 13.21
N SER A 6 -3.21 -14.53 14.20
CA SER A 6 -4.26 -13.51 14.12
C SER A 6 -4.04 -12.53 12.96
N TYR A 7 -2.80 -12.06 12.74
CA TYR A 7 -2.49 -11.18 11.61
C TYR A 7 -2.71 -11.86 10.25
N LEU A 8 -2.34 -13.14 10.13
CA LEU A 8 -2.60 -13.93 8.92
C LEU A 8 -4.11 -14.10 8.68
N LEU A 9 -4.89 -14.41 9.73
CA LEU A 9 -6.34 -14.54 9.61
C LEU A 9 -7.00 -13.21 9.20
N VAL A 10 -6.62 -12.10 9.83
CA VAL A 10 -7.14 -10.77 9.48
C VAL A 10 -6.83 -10.43 8.02
N GLY A 11 -5.60 -10.67 7.56
CA GLY A 11 -5.20 -10.45 6.17
C GLY A 11 -5.94 -11.36 5.18
N ALA A 12 -6.17 -12.62 5.54
CA ALA A 12 -6.92 -13.57 4.71
C ALA A 12 -8.39 -13.13 4.58
N ILE A 13 -9.06 -12.79 5.69
CA ILE A 13 -10.44 -12.29 5.68
C ILE A 13 -10.55 -11.00 4.87
N PHE A 14 -9.58 -10.09 5.02
CA PHE A 14 -9.52 -8.85 4.23
C PHE A 14 -9.45 -9.14 2.72
N THR A 15 -8.54 -10.03 2.33
CA THR A 15 -8.34 -10.39 0.91
C THR A 15 -9.58 -11.05 0.34
N ILE A 16 -10.18 -12.01 1.05
CA ILE A 16 -11.42 -12.67 0.64
C ILE A 16 -12.58 -11.66 0.57
N GLY A 17 -12.66 -10.72 1.51
CA GLY A 17 -13.65 -9.64 1.48
C GLY A 17 -13.53 -8.76 0.25
N LEU A 18 -12.31 -8.42 -0.18
CA LEU A 18 -12.07 -7.70 -1.45
C LEU A 18 -12.49 -8.52 -2.66
N LEU A 19 -12.17 -9.83 -2.69
CA LEU A 19 -12.60 -10.73 -3.76
C LEU A 19 -14.13 -10.73 -3.88
N PHE A 20 -14.83 -10.94 -2.76
CA PHE A 20 -16.28 -11.00 -2.72
C PHE A 20 -16.90 -9.68 -3.16
N LYS A 21 -16.30 -8.54 -2.79
CA LYS A 21 -16.77 -7.23 -3.20
C LYS A 21 -16.72 -7.05 -4.71
N PHE A 22 -15.59 -7.35 -5.36
CA PHE A 22 -15.45 -7.17 -6.81
C PHE A 22 -16.24 -8.20 -7.62
N MET A 23 -16.47 -9.39 -7.05
CA MET A 23 -17.31 -10.43 -7.64
C MET A 23 -18.80 -10.25 -7.33
N HIS A 24 -19.19 -9.22 -6.58
CA HIS A 24 -20.57 -8.97 -6.12
C HIS A 24 -21.19 -10.13 -5.32
N TRP A 25 -20.36 -10.89 -4.60
CA TRP A 25 -20.81 -12.01 -3.79
C TRP A 25 -21.33 -11.55 -2.41
N PRO A 26 -22.34 -12.26 -1.87
CA PRO A 26 -22.92 -11.91 -0.57
C PRO A 26 -21.89 -12.06 0.56
N GLY A 27 -21.98 -11.19 1.57
CA GLY A 27 -21.10 -11.24 2.74
C GLY A 27 -19.82 -10.40 2.66
N ALA A 28 -19.53 -9.78 1.51
CA ALA A 28 -18.37 -8.90 1.34
C ALA A 28 -18.26 -7.81 2.42
N GLY A 29 -19.38 -7.14 2.72
CA GLY A 29 -19.43 -6.08 3.73
C GLY A 29 -19.00 -6.56 5.13
N ALA A 30 -19.55 -7.68 5.60
CA ALA A 30 -19.22 -8.23 6.92
C ALA A 30 -17.73 -8.62 7.02
N MET A 31 -17.18 -9.25 5.97
CA MET A 31 -15.75 -9.59 5.90
C MET A 31 -14.87 -8.34 5.92
N LEU A 32 -15.23 -7.30 5.17
CA LEU A 32 -14.46 -6.05 5.15
C LEU A 32 -14.54 -5.30 6.48
N ILE A 33 -15.71 -5.22 7.12
CA ILE A 33 -15.86 -4.56 8.43
C ILE A 33 -15.01 -5.26 9.50
N THR A 34 -15.12 -6.59 9.60
CA THR A 34 -14.38 -7.38 10.60
C THR A 34 -12.87 -7.30 10.39
N SER A 35 -12.42 -7.42 9.14
CA SER A 35 -10.99 -7.32 8.83
C SER A 35 -10.42 -5.91 8.98
N LEU A 36 -11.13 -4.85 8.59
CA LEU A 36 -10.69 -3.47 8.83
C LEU A 36 -10.55 -3.18 10.34
N GLY A 37 -11.49 -3.67 11.16
CA GLY A 37 -11.36 -3.61 12.62
C GLY A 37 -10.11 -4.34 13.12
N GLY A 38 -9.85 -5.53 12.59
CA GLY A 38 -8.63 -6.30 12.88
C GLY A 38 -7.34 -5.58 12.48
N ILE A 39 -7.31 -4.96 11.29
CA ILE A 39 -6.16 -4.18 10.81
C ILE A 39 -5.91 -2.96 11.71
N ALA A 40 -6.97 -2.24 12.11
CA ALA A 40 -6.86 -1.10 13.02
C ALA A 40 -6.25 -1.52 14.38
N ILE A 41 -6.70 -2.66 14.94
CA ILE A 41 -6.14 -3.21 16.18
C ILE A 41 -4.67 -3.62 15.98
N ALA A 42 -4.31 -4.25 14.87
CA ALA A 42 -2.94 -4.65 14.57
C ALA A 42 -1.98 -3.45 14.45
N LEU A 43 -2.41 -2.38 13.78
CA LEU A 43 -1.65 -1.13 13.68
C LEU A 43 -1.50 -0.42 15.03
N LEU A 44 -2.56 -0.44 15.85
CA LEU A 44 -2.52 0.11 17.20
C LEU A 44 -1.55 -0.68 18.10
N GLU A 45 -1.59 -2.01 18.05
CA GLU A 45 -0.64 -2.87 18.75
C GLU A 45 0.81 -2.60 18.31
N TYR A 46 1.03 -2.41 17.01
CA TYR A 46 2.33 -2.04 16.46
C TYR A 46 2.84 -0.71 17.04
N ALA A 47 1.99 0.33 17.09
CA ALA A 47 2.34 1.62 17.66
C ALA A 47 2.74 1.51 19.15
N PHE A 48 1.97 0.74 19.94
CA PHE A 48 2.26 0.57 21.37
C PHE A 48 3.57 -0.18 21.63
N ARG A 49 3.89 -1.18 20.81
CA ARG A 49 5.13 -1.95 20.93
C ARG A 49 6.37 -1.11 20.63
N ASN A 50 6.26 -0.21 19.65
CA ASN A 50 7.37 0.64 19.25
C ASN A 50 7.42 1.97 20.01
N ARG A 51 6.73 2.11 21.14
CA ARG A 51 6.70 3.33 21.96
C ARG A 51 8.08 3.83 22.44
N LYS A 52 9.09 2.96 22.47
CA LYS A 52 10.47 3.28 22.88
C LYS A 52 11.42 3.44 21.67
N SER A 53 10.90 3.51 20.44
CA SER A 53 11.76 3.60 19.27
C SER A 53 12.49 4.95 19.22
N LYS A 54 13.56 4.97 18.41
CA LYS A 54 14.34 6.18 18.14
C LYS A 54 13.57 7.24 17.33
N SER A 55 12.50 6.87 16.61
CA SER A 55 11.75 7.76 15.71
C SER A 55 10.26 7.82 16.06
N LEU A 56 9.88 8.85 16.83
CA LEU A 56 8.48 9.09 17.22
C LEU A 56 7.54 9.19 16.02
N ILE A 57 7.97 9.88 14.95
CA ILE A 57 7.12 10.10 13.77
C ILE A 57 6.88 8.79 13.02
N LEU A 58 7.94 8.00 12.77
CA LEU A 58 7.82 6.82 11.92
C LEU A 58 7.19 5.63 12.63
N ASP A 59 7.50 5.45 13.92
CA ASP A 59 7.13 4.21 14.61
C ASP A 59 5.91 4.36 15.54
N ILE A 60 5.47 5.60 15.80
CA ILE A 60 4.28 5.87 16.63
C ILE A 60 3.25 6.68 15.85
N ILE A 61 3.60 7.88 15.37
CA ILE A 61 2.63 8.78 14.72
C ILE A 61 2.12 8.19 13.40
N SER A 62 3.00 7.65 12.55
CA SER A 62 2.61 7.11 11.24
C SER A 62 1.66 5.90 11.36
N PRO A 63 1.91 4.91 12.24
CA PRO A 63 0.95 3.85 12.51
C PRO A 63 -0.39 4.35 13.07
N LEU A 64 -0.38 5.34 13.98
CA LEU A 64 -1.62 5.93 14.51
C LEU A 64 -2.42 6.64 13.43
N LEU A 65 -1.76 7.37 12.51
CA LEU A 65 -2.41 7.92 11.32
C LEU A 65 -2.99 6.80 10.43
N GLY A 66 -2.29 5.68 10.33
CA GLY A 66 -2.81 4.46 9.69
C GLY A 66 -4.06 3.90 10.38
N VAL A 67 -4.12 3.90 11.72
CA VAL A 67 -5.32 3.51 12.48
C VAL A 67 -6.49 4.43 12.12
N VAL A 68 -6.28 5.76 12.14
CA VAL A 68 -7.32 6.74 11.79
C VAL A 68 -7.77 6.56 10.33
N TYR A 69 -6.84 6.26 9.43
CA TYR A 69 -7.14 5.97 8.03
C TYR A 69 -8.03 4.73 7.87
N VAL A 70 -7.64 3.60 8.46
CA VAL A 70 -8.42 2.35 8.39
C VAL A 70 -9.80 2.52 9.03
N LEU A 71 -9.88 3.20 10.18
CA LEU A 71 -11.16 3.51 10.83
C LEU A 71 -12.02 4.44 9.97
N SER A 72 -11.44 5.41 9.27
CA SER A 72 -12.20 6.28 8.36
C SER A 72 -12.86 5.51 7.22
N VAL A 73 -12.15 4.50 6.68
CA VAL A 73 -12.69 3.61 5.64
C VAL A 73 -13.77 2.71 6.22
N LEU A 74 -13.56 2.15 7.42
CA LEU A 74 -14.56 1.37 8.14
C LEU A 74 -15.84 2.19 8.37
N PHE A 75 -15.71 3.42 8.86
CA PHE A 75 -16.85 4.32 9.10
C PHE A 75 -17.57 4.65 7.79
N LYS A 76 -16.82 4.80 6.69
CA LYS A 76 -17.40 5.05 5.37
C LYS A 76 -18.20 3.85 4.86
N VAL A 77 -17.72 2.62 5.09
CA VAL A 77 -18.47 1.38 4.77
C VAL A 77 -19.72 1.26 5.65
N MET A 78 -19.60 1.57 6.94
CA MET A 78 -20.71 1.51 7.92
C MET A 78 -21.68 2.70 7.83
N HIS A 79 -21.41 3.68 6.96
CA HIS A 79 -22.16 4.94 6.85
C HIS A 79 -22.23 5.74 8.17
N TRP A 80 -21.21 5.61 9.01
CA TRP A 80 -21.11 6.32 10.28
C TRP A 80 -20.65 7.77 10.11
N PRO A 81 -21.12 8.69 10.97
CA PRO A 81 -20.73 10.09 10.90
C PRO A 81 -19.23 10.29 11.14
N GLY A 82 -18.66 11.34 10.55
CA GLY A 82 -17.25 11.68 10.72
C GLY A 82 -16.26 10.96 9.78
N ALA A 83 -16.70 9.97 9.01
CA ALA A 83 -15.85 9.23 8.07
C ALA A 83 -15.05 10.14 7.12
N GLY A 84 -15.70 11.17 6.56
CA GLY A 84 -15.06 12.12 5.66
C GLY A 84 -13.94 12.94 6.31
N ILE A 85 -14.19 13.46 7.52
CA ILE A 85 -13.22 14.26 8.27
C ILE A 85 -12.02 13.41 8.67
N MET A 86 -12.25 12.20 9.19
CA MET A 86 -11.19 11.25 9.55
C MET A 86 -10.33 10.87 8.34
N LEU A 87 -10.96 10.66 7.18
CA LEU A 87 -10.28 10.33 5.94
C LEU A 87 -9.38 11.50 5.49
N VAL A 88 -9.89 12.73 5.56
CA VAL A 88 -9.10 13.93 5.21
C VAL A 88 -7.89 14.08 6.13
N ILE A 89 -8.09 14.02 7.45
CA ILE A 89 -7.01 14.17 8.45
C ILE A 89 -5.96 13.09 8.26
N SER A 90 -6.38 11.83 8.15
CA SER A 90 -5.45 10.70 8.03
C SER A 90 -4.69 10.71 6.70
N MET A 91 -5.33 11.07 5.59
CA MET A 91 -4.64 11.16 4.30
C MET A 91 -3.63 12.31 4.27
N ILE A 92 -3.97 13.50 4.77
CA ILE A 92 -3.00 14.60 4.88
C ILE A 92 -1.84 14.18 5.78
N GLY A 93 -2.13 13.57 6.93
CA GLY A 93 -1.12 13.08 7.85
C GLY A 93 -0.20 12.03 7.23
N LEU A 94 -0.75 11.02 6.54
CA LEU A 94 0.02 9.98 5.85
C LEU A 94 0.86 10.54 4.71
N SER A 95 0.34 11.53 3.97
CA SER A 95 1.10 12.23 2.93
C SER A 95 2.30 12.95 3.55
N CYS A 96 2.12 13.70 4.65
CA CYS A 96 3.22 14.32 5.39
C CYS A 96 4.21 13.29 5.96
N ALA A 97 3.73 12.17 6.49
CA ALA A 97 4.58 11.11 7.02
C ALA A 97 5.48 10.49 5.93
N LEU A 98 4.93 10.27 4.74
CA LEU A 98 5.69 9.79 3.58
C LEU A 98 6.69 10.84 3.08
N ALA A 99 6.33 12.12 3.06
CA ALA A 99 7.27 13.19 2.73
C ALA A 99 8.42 13.28 3.74
N GLN A 100 8.13 13.11 5.04
CA GLN A 100 9.15 13.03 6.08
C GLN A 100 10.04 11.80 5.89
N PHE A 101 9.46 10.66 5.52
CA PHE A 101 10.22 9.45 5.20
C PHE A 101 11.16 9.67 4.01
N ALA A 102 10.70 10.35 2.96
CA ALA A 102 11.53 10.77 1.84
C ALA A 102 12.69 11.68 2.28
N PHE A 103 12.41 12.63 3.18
CA PHE A 103 13.45 13.52 3.73
C PHE A 103 14.51 12.77 4.54
N ILE A 104 14.13 11.72 5.29
CA ILE A 104 15.08 10.85 6.01
C ILE A 104 15.97 10.13 5.01
N LEU A 105 15.40 9.59 3.93
CA LEU A 105 16.12 8.90 2.86
C LEU A 105 16.80 9.84 1.85
N ARG A 106 16.82 11.16 2.04
CA ARG A 106 17.25 12.16 1.02
C ARG A 106 18.65 11.96 0.42
N ARG A 107 19.53 11.23 1.12
CA ARG A 107 20.87 10.89 0.64
C ARG A 107 20.89 9.69 -0.32
N SER A 108 19.78 8.95 -0.39
CA SER A 108 19.58 7.80 -1.27
C SER A 108 18.61 8.15 -2.40
N VAL A 109 18.80 7.50 -3.55
CA VAL A 109 17.86 7.56 -4.69
C VAL A 109 16.46 7.11 -4.28
N TYR A 110 16.33 6.30 -3.22
CA TYR A 110 15.05 5.77 -2.75
C TYR A 110 14.09 6.83 -2.24
N ALA A 111 14.56 8.02 -1.86
CA ALA A 111 13.71 9.11 -1.42
C ALA A 111 12.63 9.50 -2.45
N ILE A 112 12.87 9.24 -3.74
CA ILE A 112 11.93 9.60 -4.80
C ILE A 112 10.60 8.83 -4.69
N LEU A 113 10.64 7.56 -4.27
CA LEU A 113 9.44 6.71 -4.17
C LEU A 113 8.43 7.20 -3.11
N PRO A 114 8.80 7.36 -1.83
CA PRO A 114 7.89 7.91 -0.82
C PRO A 114 7.45 9.34 -1.14
N LEU A 115 8.30 10.15 -1.79
CA LEU A 115 7.93 11.50 -2.22
C LEU A 115 6.83 11.47 -3.30
N LEU A 116 7.01 10.66 -4.35
CA LEU A 116 6.00 10.51 -5.41
C LEU A 116 4.69 9.97 -4.86
N PHE A 117 4.74 9.00 -3.96
CA PHE A 117 3.53 8.44 -3.35
C PHE A 117 2.88 9.41 -2.36
N SER A 118 3.65 10.24 -1.65
CA SER A 118 3.16 11.34 -0.81
C SER A 118 2.34 12.34 -1.64
N ILE A 119 2.86 12.75 -2.81
CA ILE A 119 2.17 13.62 -3.76
C ILE A 119 0.90 12.94 -4.27
N THR A 120 0.99 11.66 -4.66
CA THR A 120 -0.16 10.88 -5.11
C THR A 120 -1.27 10.90 -4.06
N LEU A 121 -0.95 10.56 -2.81
CA LEU A 121 -1.89 10.46 -1.72
C LEU A 121 -2.56 11.81 -1.41
N PHE A 122 -1.80 12.91 -1.46
CA PHE A 122 -2.33 14.26 -1.34
C PHE A 122 -3.32 14.58 -2.46
N PHE A 123 -3.03 14.20 -3.71
CA PHE A 123 -3.94 14.46 -4.82
C PHE A 123 -5.15 13.52 -4.87
N VAL A 124 -5.06 12.29 -4.33
CA VAL A 124 -6.20 11.37 -4.19
C VAL A 124 -7.28 12.00 -3.32
N LEU A 125 -6.89 12.76 -2.29
CA LEU A 125 -7.81 13.46 -1.40
C LEU A 125 -8.76 14.40 -2.16
N PHE A 126 -8.24 15.19 -3.10
CA PHE A 126 -9.07 16.08 -3.93
C PHE A 126 -10.08 15.31 -4.77
N LYS A 127 -9.70 14.14 -5.31
CA LYS A 127 -10.63 13.26 -6.02
C LYS A 127 -11.74 12.77 -5.09
N ILE A 128 -11.41 12.38 -3.86
CA ILE A 128 -12.39 11.90 -2.87
C ILE A 128 -13.33 13.04 -2.40
N MET A 129 -12.82 14.27 -2.32
CA MET A 129 -13.61 15.46 -1.98
C MET A 129 -14.42 16.03 -3.16
N HIS A 130 -14.48 15.32 -4.29
CA HIS A 130 -15.20 15.75 -5.51
C HIS A 130 -14.76 17.11 -6.04
N TRP A 131 -13.50 17.49 -5.81
CA TRP A 131 -12.99 18.72 -6.38
C TRP A 131 -12.97 18.65 -7.92
N PRO A 132 -13.31 19.74 -8.61
CA PRO A 132 -13.60 19.75 -10.04
C PRO A 132 -12.43 19.38 -10.96
N LYS A 133 -11.20 19.28 -10.42
CA LYS A 133 -10.01 18.86 -11.16
C LYS A 133 -9.16 17.91 -10.30
N PRO A 134 -9.24 16.58 -10.46
CA PRO A 134 -8.14 15.70 -10.10
C PRO A 134 -7.06 15.84 -11.20
N PRO A 135 -5.92 16.49 -10.91
CA PRO A 135 -5.00 16.94 -11.94
C PRO A 135 -4.20 15.79 -12.55
N TYR A 136 -3.68 16.00 -13.77
CA TYR A 136 -2.66 15.18 -14.42
C TYR A 136 -1.50 14.80 -13.48
N VAL A 137 -1.23 15.62 -12.45
CA VAL A 137 -0.26 15.36 -11.39
C VAL A 137 -0.55 14.09 -10.58
N LEU A 138 -1.82 13.78 -10.30
CA LEU A 138 -2.21 12.55 -9.61
C LEU A 138 -1.73 11.32 -10.39
N TYR A 139 -2.15 11.22 -11.64
CA TYR A 139 -1.80 10.07 -12.49
C TYR A 139 -0.30 10.08 -12.80
N GLY A 140 0.30 11.23 -13.08
CA GLY A 140 1.73 11.35 -13.35
C GLY A 140 2.59 10.89 -12.18
N SER A 141 2.31 11.35 -10.96
CA SER A 141 3.05 10.93 -9.76
C SER A 141 2.86 9.45 -9.45
N TYR A 142 1.63 8.93 -9.60
CA TYR A 142 1.35 7.51 -9.39
C TYR A 142 2.05 6.61 -10.40
N PHE A 143 1.91 6.89 -11.70
CA PHE A 143 2.53 6.07 -12.74
C PHE A 143 4.06 6.19 -12.71
N ALA A 144 4.62 7.35 -12.35
CA ALA A 144 6.05 7.49 -12.12
C ALA A 144 6.51 6.62 -10.93
N PHE A 145 5.75 6.60 -9.83
CA PHE A 145 6.02 5.70 -8.70
C PHE A 145 5.95 4.23 -9.15
N ALA A 146 4.86 3.82 -9.80
CA ALA A 146 4.61 2.45 -10.22
C ALA A 146 5.65 1.94 -11.24
N LEU A 147 6.20 2.83 -12.08
CA LEU A 147 7.29 2.51 -13.01
C LEU A 147 8.65 2.44 -12.31
N LEU A 148 8.93 3.33 -11.36
CA LEU A 148 10.24 3.38 -10.69
C LEU A 148 10.46 2.22 -9.72
N VAL A 149 9.40 1.70 -9.09
CA VAL A 149 9.50 0.54 -8.19
C VAL A 149 10.15 -0.67 -8.89
N PRO A 150 9.64 -1.22 -10.01
CA PRO A 150 10.25 -2.36 -10.67
C PRO A 150 11.68 -2.07 -11.13
N VAL A 151 11.95 -0.87 -11.65
CA VAL A 151 13.30 -0.46 -12.06
C VAL A 151 14.29 -0.56 -10.90
N ILE A 152 13.97 0.03 -9.74
CA ILE A 152 14.84 -0.01 -8.56
C ILE A 152 15.00 -1.44 -8.05
N MET A 153 13.91 -2.22 -8.01
CA MET A 153 13.96 -3.62 -7.56
C MET A 153 14.84 -4.49 -8.46
N PHE A 154 14.75 -4.34 -9.79
CA PHE A 154 15.61 -5.09 -10.72
C PHE A 154 17.08 -4.70 -10.63
N LEU A 155 17.38 -3.39 -10.52
CA LEU A 155 18.75 -2.91 -10.33
C LEU A 155 19.37 -3.53 -9.06
N LYS A 156 18.60 -3.56 -7.96
CA LYS A 156 19.02 -4.19 -6.71
C LYS A 156 19.18 -5.68 -6.81
N GLY A 157 18.22 -6.36 -7.42
CA GLY A 157 18.28 -7.79 -7.69
C GLY A 157 19.56 -8.17 -8.44
N ASN A 158 19.94 -7.40 -9.46
CA ASN A 158 21.18 -7.64 -10.20
C ASN A 158 22.44 -7.36 -9.38
N ASN A 159 22.47 -6.29 -8.58
CA ASN A 159 23.63 -5.96 -7.74
C ASN A 159 23.92 -7.05 -6.70
N TYR A 160 22.88 -7.70 -6.16
CA TYR A 160 23.04 -8.76 -5.17
C TYR A 160 23.39 -10.13 -5.76
N LYS A 161 23.39 -10.32 -7.09
CA LYS A 161 23.71 -11.63 -7.69
C LYS A 161 25.09 -12.14 -7.28
N GLY A 162 26.06 -11.24 -7.13
CA GLY A 162 27.43 -11.59 -6.75
C GLY A 162 27.65 -11.72 -5.25
N SER A 163 26.86 -11.03 -4.40
CA SER A 163 27.04 -11.06 -2.95
C SER A 163 26.12 -12.07 -2.27
N ASN A 164 24.81 -12.01 -2.53
CA ASN A 164 23.79 -12.78 -1.84
C ASN A 164 22.70 -13.24 -2.83
N ALA A 165 22.86 -14.45 -3.37
CA ALA A 165 21.94 -15.03 -4.35
C ALA A 165 20.48 -15.11 -3.84
N SER A 166 20.28 -15.39 -2.55
CA SER A 166 18.94 -15.41 -1.94
C SER A 166 18.29 -14.01 -1.97
N LEU A 167 19.03 -12.98 -1.56
CA LEU A 167 18.52 -11.60 -1.54
C LEU A 167 18.24 -11.10 -2.96
N SER A 168 19.14 -11.41 -3.89
CA SER A 168 18.95 -11.16 -5.32
C SER A 168 17.60 -11.70 -5.81
N ASN A 169 17.28 -12.97 -5.52
CA ASN A 169 16.04 -13.59 -5.94
C ASN A 169 14.79 -12.89 -5.35
N HIS A 170 14.85 -12.42 -4.11
CA HIS A 170 13.73 -11.68 -3.51
C HIS A 170 13.51 -10.34 -4.22
N PHE A 171 14.56 -9.57 -4.49
CA PHE A 171 14.46 -8.31 -5.22
C PHE A 171 14.03 -8.51 -6.68
N LEU A 172 14.51 -9.56 -7.35
CA LEU A 172 14.05 -9.91 -8.70
C LEU A 172 12.57 -10.28 -8.70
N LEU A 173 12.09 -11.07 -7.73
CA LEU A 173 10.67 -11.40 -7.58
C LEU A 173 9.83 -10.14 -7.37
N LEU A 174 10.25 -9.23 -6.49
CA LEU A 174 9.59 -7.95 -6.27
C LEU A 174 9.54 -7.10 -7.54
N GLY A 175 10.64 -7.06 -8.31
CA GLY A 175 10.71 -6.41 -9.62
C GLY A 175 9.72 -7.00 -10.61
N THR A 176 9.63 -8.33 -10.70
CA THR A 176 8.68 -8.99 -11.60
C THR A 176 7.23 -8.72 -11.23
N LEU A 177 6.87 -8.82 -9.95
CA LEU A 177 5.51 -8.59 -9.49
C LEU A 177 5.08 -7.13 -9.69
N SER A 178 5.98 -6.19 -9.41
CA SER A 178 5.69 -4.76 -9.59
C SER A 178 5.61 -4.34 -11.05
N LEU A 179 6.39 -4.97 -11.94
CA LEU A 179 6.28 -4.76 -13.38
C LEU A 179 4.94 -5.30 -13.91
N VAL A 180 4.56 -6.51 -13.51
CA VAL A 180 3.26 -7.09 -13.88
C VAL A 180 2.12 -6.20 -13.40
N LEU A 181 2.18 -5.72 -12.15
CA LEU A 181 1.21 -4.76 -11.62
C LEU A 181 1.15 -3.49 -12.47
N PHE A 182 2.27 -2.87 -12.80
CA PHE A 182 2.31 -1.65 -13.62
C PHE A 182 1.61 -1.85 -14.99
N LEU A 183 1.80 -3.01 -15.63
CA LEU A 183 1.13 -3.33 -16.88
C LEU A 183 -0.39 -3.47 -16.72
N PHE A 184 -0.84 -4.16 -15.67
CA PHE A 184 -2.27 -4.32 -15.38
C PHE A 184 -2.93 -3.01 -14.99
N GLU A 185 -2.25 -2.13 -14.25
CA GLU A 185 -2.75 -0.79 -13.95
C GLU A 185 -2.89 0.07 -15.20
N GLY A 186 -1.94 -0.04 -16.15
CA GLY A 186 -2.03 0.60 -17.45
C GLY A 186 -3.24 0.10 -18.25
N LEU A 187 -3.47 -1.22 -18.25
CA LEU A 187 -4.62 -1.85 -18.91
C LEU A 187 -5.95 -1.44 -18.25
N ASN A 188 -6.01 -1.46 -16.92
CA ASN A 188 -7.16 -0.99 -16.14
C ASN A 188 -7.49 0.46 -16.50
N LYS A 189 -6.47 1.34 -16.52
CA LYS A 189 -6.66 2.74 -16.87
C LYS A 189 -7.13 2.94 -18.31
N ALA A 190 -6.58 2.18 -19.27
CA ALA A 190 -7.01 2.23 -20.66
C ALA A 190 -8.46 1.76 -20.84
N THR A 191 -8.86 0.72 -20.09
CA THR A 191 -10.23 0.19 -20.06
C THR A 191 -11.21 1.21 -19.48
N GLN A 192 -10.85 1.89 -18.38
CA GLN A 192 -11.64 2.98 -17.82
C GLN A 192 -11.83 4.17 -18.78
N LEU A 193 -10.90 4.38 -19.70
CA LEU A 193 -10.98 5.42 -20.73
C LEU A 193 -11.74 4.96 -21.99
N GLY A 194 -12.27 3.72 -22.01
CA GLY A 194 -12.96 3.15 -23.17
C GLY A 194 -12.05 2.90 -24.37
N LYS A 195 -10.72 2.84 -24.18
CA LYS A 195 -9.76 2.62 -25.27
C LYS A 195 -9.55 1.14 -25.60
N ILE A 196 -9.75 0.27 -24.61
CA ILE A 196 -9.50 -1.18 -24.70
C ILE A 196 -10.65 -1.88 -23.99
N ASP A 197 -11.22 -2.92 -24.60
CA ASP A 197 -12.31 -3.72 -24.05
C ASP A 197 -11.95 -5.22 -24.07
N LEU A 198 -10.82 -5.55 -23.45
CA LEU A 198 -10.29 -6.92 -23.44
C LEU A 198 -10.84 -7.76 -22.28
N ILE A 199 -10.98 -7.13 -21.11
CA ILE A 199 -11.34 -7.77 -19.84
C ILE A 199 -12.28 -6.81 -19.10
N SER A 200 -13.30 -7.35 -18.43
CA SER A 200 -14.21 -6.53 -17.63
C SER A 200 -13.45 -5.77 -16.53
N LEU A 201 -13.89 -4.54 -16.26
CA LEU A 201 -13.23 -3.68 -15.27
C LEU A 201 -13.14 -4.34 -13.88
N ASN A 202 -14.19 -5.08 -13.49
CA ASN A 202 -14.23 -5.78 -12.21
C ASN A 202 -13.14 -6.86 -12.12
N HIS A 203 -12.88 -7.60 -13.20
CA HIS A 203 -11.81 -8.59 -13.22
C HIS A 203 -10.42 -7.93 -13.20
N LEU A 204 -10.23 -6.80 -13.87
CA LEU A 204 -8.97 -6.04 -13.79
C LEU A 204 -8.70 -5.53 -12.37
N MET A 205 -9.73 -4.98 -11.72
CA MET A 205 -9.64 -4.53 -10.32
C MET A 205 -9.34 -5.67 -9.35
N LEU A 206 -9.89 -6.86 -9.61
CA LEU A 206 -9.60 -8.07 -8.85
C LEU A 206 -8.12 -8.47 -8.99
N ILE A 207 -7.61 -8.46 -10.21
CA ILE A 207 -6.21 -8.79 -10.52
C ILE A 207 -5.27 -7.79 -9.84
N ASP A 208 -5.55 -6.48 -9.95
CA ASP A 208 -4.77 -5.45 -9.29
C ASP A 208 -4.73 -5.68 -7.77
N ALA A 209 -5.88 -5.92 -7.14
CA ALA A 209 -5.96 -6.18 -5.70
C ALA A 209 -5.13 -7.43 -5.30
N LEU A 210 -5.20 -8.51 -6.07
CA LEU A 210 -4.41 -9.73 -5.83
C LEU A 210 -2.90 -9.51 -6.02
N LEU A 211 -2.50 -8.70 -7.00
CA LEU A 211 -1.11 -8.32 -7.22
C LEU A 211 -0.58 -7.44 -6.07
N PHE A 212 -1.37 -6.49 -5.58
CA PHE A 212 -1.02 -5.71 -4.39
C PHE A 212 -0.88 -6.57 -3.14
N VAL A 213 -1.78 -7.55 -2.92
CA VAL A 213 -1.64 -8.52 -1.82
C VAL A 213 -0.36 -9.33 -1.97
N SER A 214 -0.08 -9.81 -3.19
CA SER A 214 1.12 -10.59 -3.48
C SER A 214 2.41 -9.80 -3.21
N LEU A 215 2.45 -8.53 -3.62
CA LEU A 215 3.55 -7.61 -3.34
C LEU A 215 3.70 -7.35 -1.84
N PHE A 216 2.61 -7.05 -1.15
CA PHE A 216 2.63 -6.83 0.30
C PHE A 216 3.22 -8.04 1.05
N LEU A 217 2.81 -9.26 0.68
CA LEU A 217 3.34 -10.49 1.26
C LEU A 217 4.81 -10.73 0.89
N ALA A 218 5.20 -10.50 -0.37
CA ALA A 218 6.57 -10.65 -0.82
C ALA A 218 7.53 -9.67 -0.12
N VAL A 219 7.12 -8.41 0.05
CA VAL A 219 7.88 -7.40 0.82
C VAL A 219 7.95 -7.81 2.29
N SER A 220 6.82 -8.18 2.89
CA SER A 220 6.77 -8.64 4.29
C SER A 220 7.64 -9.87 4.55
N LYS A 221 7.78 -10.76 3.57
CA LYS A 221 8.70 -11.91 3.64
C LYS A 221 10.16 -11.46 3.54
N THR A 222 10.47 -10.54 2.63
CA THR A 222 11.83 -10.02 2.42
C THR A 222 12.34 -9.25 3.64
N LEU A 223 11.46 -8.49 4.31
CA LEU A 223 11.78 -7.77 5.56
C LEU A 223 12.17 -8.67 6.74
N ARG A 224 11.92 -9.98 6.68
CA ARG A 224 12.30 -10.93 7.73
C ARG A 224 13.73 -11.47 7.58
N ILE A 225 14.44 -11.07 6.53
CA ILE A 225 15.84 -11.47 6.32
C ILE A 225 16.71 -10.58 7.22
N GLU A 226 17.32 -11.17 8.26
CA GLU A 226 18.10 -10.42 9.28
C GLU A 226 19.23 -9.57 8.68
N GLN A 227 19.95 -10.11 7.69
CA GLN A 227 21.02 -9.40 6.97
C GLN A 227 20.57 -8.07 6.35
N LEU A 228 19.29 -7.95 6.00
CA LEU A 228 18.77 -6.72 5.38
C LEU A 228 18.76 -5.54 6.36
N GLU A 229 18.42 -5.80 7.63
CA GLU A 229 18.37 -4.76 8.67
C GLU A 229 19.78 -4.32 9.09
N GLU A 230 20.72 -5.26 9.17
CA GLU A 230 22.08 -5.00 9.65
C GLU A 230 23.03 -4.46 8.58
N GLU A 231 23.01 -5.02 7.35
CA GLU A 231 23.98 -4.68 6.31
C GLU A 231 23.44 -3.69 5.27
N TYR A 232 22.11 -3.64 5.07
CA TYR A 232 21.47 -2.90 3.98
C TYR A 232 20.35 -1.96 4.49
N GLU A 233 20.66 -1.12 5.48
CA GLU A 233 19.71 -0.24 6.16
C GLU A 233 18.80 0.56 5.20
N ASN A 234 19.34 1.17 4.15
CA ASN A 234 18.55 1.94 3.19
C ASN A 234 17.54 1.08 2.42
N ASP A 235 17.89 -0.16 2.09
CA ASP A 235 17.03 -1.11 1.38
C ASP A 235 15.95 -1.67 2.32
N TYR A 236 16.29 -1.91 3.59
CA TYR A 236 15.33 -2.22 4.65
C TYR A 236 14.29 -1.10 4.82
N GLN A 237 14.75 0.15 4.96
CA GLN A 237 13.86 1.31 5.11
C GLN A 237 12.95 1.47 3.88
N LEU A 238 13.49 1.33 2.67
CA LEU A 238 12.69 1.35 1.44
C LEU A 238 11.59 0.29 1.47
N LEU A 239 11.92 -0.96 1.78
CA LEU A 239 10.95 -2.06 1.83
C LEU A 239 9.90 -1.86 2.94
N LYS A 240 10.29 -1.33 4.11
CA LYS A 240 9.35 -0.96 5.19
C LYS A 240 8.34 0.07 4.70
N CYS A 241 8.80 1.07 3.94
CA CYS A 241 7.92 2.09 3.35
C CYS A 241 7.00 1.52 2.27
N LEU A 242 7.53 0.74 1.33
CA LEU A 242 6.73 0.10 0.28
C LEU A 242 5.64 -0.79 0.89
N ASN A 243 5.95 -1.52 1.95
CA ASN A 243 4.97 -2.34 2.67
C ASN A 243 3.79 -1.49 3.20
N GLY A 244 4.10 -0.33 3.80
CA GLY A 244 3.09 0.61 4.27
C GLY A 244 2.26 1.22 3.13
N ILE A 245 2.92 1.59 2.03
CA ILE A 245 2.26 2.10 0.81
C ILE A 245 1.27 1.07 0.25
N TYR A 246 1.69 -0.19 0.10
CA TYR A 246 0.80 -1.24 -0.42
C TYR A 246 -0.37 -1.51 0.51
N LEU A 247 -0.19 -1.44 1.83
CA LEU A 247 -1.31 -1.54 2.78
C LEU A 247 -2.30 -0.37 2.61
N ILE A 248 -1.82 0.85 2.41
CA ILE A 248 -2.68 2.02 2.13
C ILE A 248 -3.49 1.79 0.86
N VAL A 249 -2.86 1.36 -0.24
CA VAL A 249 -3.55 1.10 -1.51
C VAL A 249 -4.57 -0.03 -1.37
N LEU A 250 -4.22 -1.11 -0.67
CA LEU A 250 -5.13 -2.23 -0.38
C LEU A 250 -6.39 -1.77 0.35
N VAL A 251 -6.25 -0.95 1.38
CA VAL A 251 -7.39 -0.38 2.11
C VAL A 251 -8.18 0.61 1.22
N LEU A 252 -7.52 1.34 0.33
CA LEU A 252 -8.18 2.24 -0.62
C LEU A 252 -9.10 1.50 -1.61
N PHE A 253 -8.78 0.27 -2.00
CA PHE A 253 -9.68 -0.57 -2.84
C PHE A 253 -11.06 -0.78 -2.21
N VAL A 254 -11.18 -0.71 -0.88
CA VAL A 254 -12.47 -0.78 -0.18
C VAL A 254 -13.38 0.41 -0.52
N LEU A 255 -12.83 1.55 -0.92
CA LEU A 255 -13.63 2.72 -1.30
C LEU A 255 -14.04 2.77 -2.77
N ILE A 256 -13.44 1.94 -3.63
CA ILE A 256 -13.76 1.96 -5.06
C ILE A 256 -15.12 1.27 -5.26
N LYS A 257 -16.04 1.90 -6.00
CA LYS A 257 -17.31 1.27 -6.34
C LYS A 257 -17.06 0.06 -7.24
N ALA A 258 -17.70 -1.07 -6.91
CA ALA A 258 -17.82 -2.16 -7.86
C ALA A 258 -18.86 -1.72 -8.92
N ASN A 259 -18.55 -1.91 -10.20
CA ASN A 259 -19.38 -1.48 -11.32
C ASN A 259 -20.32 -2.59 -11.79
#